data_AF-A0A2U1PBE4-F1
#
_entry.id   AF-A0A2U1PBE4-F1
#
_cell.length_a   1.000
_cell.length_b   1.000
_cell.length_c   1.000
_cell.angle_alpha   90.00
_cell.angle_beta   90.00
_cell.angle_gamma   90.00
#
_symmetry.space_group_name_H-M   'P 1'
#
loop_
_entity.id
_entity.type
_entity.pdbx_description
1 polymer ?
#
loop_
_entity_poly.entity_id
_entity_poly.type
_entity_poly.pdbx_seq_one_letter_code
_entity_poly.pdbx_strand_id
1 'polypeptide(L)'
;MAVVYSHKSSAYFSALTQAIDKKLRKALASPNHRRELLQQLFADVALEVDDRAREIILGGEDAEVQHKVPLCFYDVLADHFAFEPDERGKPILDLIVQLWSQPFASHIFALLFHKWLFEVTLDRSDLLLRYSSALVQGATNVFWIDIQTNTTHFQSLFRYLLEDVALVPERLKKIPLQAQRDLFLLLSRFIFLYNLGIARLLQNISLLPLAYASISVVISRLFTVDKLESFFQHFPEFPNAFLVGGPADVFVIELTDQVRPLETRPNIVPNISLHTSNFKGC
;
A
#
# COMPACT_ATOMS: atom_id res chain seq x y z
N MET A 1 -0.80 -13.66 -16.56
CA MET A 1 0.29 -13.93 -17.50
C MET A 1 1.48 -14.40 -16.68
N ALA A 2 2.11 -15.52 -17.02
CA ALA A 2 3.26 -16.03 -16.27
C ALA A 2 4.46 -15.10 -16.51
N VAL A 3 4.95 -14.43 -15.46
CA VAL A 3 6.21 -13.68 -15.52
C VAL A 3 7.33 -14.72 -15.54
N VAL A 4 7.84 -15.03 -16.73
CA VAL A 4 8.99 -15.92 -16.86
C VAL A 4 10.24 -15.10 -16.52
N TYR A 5 10.71 -15.23 -15.28
CA TYR A 5 11.95 -14.59 -14.87
C TYR A 5 13.13 -15.17 -15.66
N SER A 6 14.01 -14.29 -16.14
CA SER A 6 15.34 -14.72 -16.58
C SER A 6 16.11 -15.34 -15.40
N HIS A 7 17.06 -16.23 -15.67
CA HIS A 7 17.93 -16.80 -14.63
C HIS A 7 18.61 -15.72 -13.77
N LYS A 8 18.97 -14.58 -14.38
CA LYS A 8 19.56 -13.43 -13.66
C LYS A 8 18.55 -12.78 -12.72
N SER A 9 17.33 -12.56 -13.18
CA SER A 9 16.23 -11.98 -12.38
C SER A 9 15.87 -12.89 -11.20
N SER A 10 15.80 -14.21 -11.41
CA SER A 10 15.56 -15.19 -10.34
C SER A 10 16.65 -15.18 -9.26
N ALA A 11 17.93 -15.10 -9.64
CA ALA A 11 19.04 -15.02 -8.69
C ALA A 11 18.99 -13.71 -7.88
N TYR A 12 18.65 -12.60 -8.53
CA TYR A 12 18.50 -11.30 -7.89
C TYR A 12 17.38 -11.31 -6.83
N PHE A 13 16.20 -11.84 -7.14
CA PHE A 13 15.13 -11.97 -6.15
C PHE A 13 15.47 -12.91 -5.00
N SER A 14 16.23 -13.97 -5.26
CA SER A 14 16.71 -14.86 -4.20
C SER A 14 17.62 -14.10 -3.22
N ALA A 15 18.55 -13.28 -3.74
CA ALA A 15 19.41 -12.43 -2.92
C ALA A 15 18.63 -11.39 -2.10
N LEU A 16 17.65 -10.71 -2.72
CA LEU A 16 16.78 -9.76 -2.02
C LEU A 16 15.96 -10.44 -0.92
N THR A 17 15.37 -11.60 -1.22
CA THR A 17 14.60 -12.38 -0.24
C THR A 17 15.48 -12.81 0.93
N GLN A 18 16.72 -13.24 0.67
CA GLN A 18 17.68 -13.59 1.71
C GLN A 18 18.09 -12.38 2.57
N ALA A 19 18.22 -11.19 1.97
CA ALA A 19 18.52 -9.96 2.69
C ALA A 19 17.37 -9.58 3.65
N ILE A 20 16.11 -9.74 3.21
CA ILE A 20 14.91 -9.54 4.03
C ILE A 20 14.88 -10.55 5.18
N ASP A 21 15.01 -11.85 4.89
CA ASP A 21 15.03 -12.92 5.90
C ASP A 21 16.10 -12.64 6.97
N LYS A 22 17.34 -12.36 6.56
CA LYS A 22 18.45 -12.08 7.47
C LYS A 22 18.17 -10.90 8.38
N LYS A 23 17.58 -9.83 7.85
CA LYS A 23 17.24 -8.62 8.63
C LYS A 23 16.10 -8.88 9.61
N LEU A 24 15.06 -9.62 9.21
CA LEU A 24 13.96 -10.03 10.09
C LEU A 24 14.44 -10.96 11.22
N ARG A 25 15.27 -11.96 10.91
CA ARG A 25 15.87 -12.83 11.94
C ARG A 25 16.73 -12.06 12.93
N LYS A 26 17.52 -11.10 12.44
CA LYS A 26 18.30 -10.20 13.31
C LYS A 26 17.39 -9.36 14.21
N ALA A 27 16.26 -8.87 13.69
CA ALA A 27 15.28 -8.12 14.48
C ALA A 27 14.61 -8.99 15.57
N LEU A 28 14.34 -10.26 15.29
CA LEU A 28 13.86 -11.21 16.30
C LEU A 28 14.89 -11.43 17.41
N ALA A 29 16.15 -11.70 17.02
CA ALA A 29 17.25 -12.02 17.94
C ALA A 29 17.73 -10.83 18.78
N SER A 30 17.52 -9.59 18.32
CA SER A 30 18.03 -8.38 18.98
C SER A 30 16.90 -7.43 19.41
N PRO A 31 16.20 -7.67 20.53
CA PRO A 31 15.09 -6.84 21.01
C PRO A 31 15.42 -5.34 21.10
N ASN A 32 16.62 -5.00 21.59
CA ASN A 32 17.04 -3.61 21.81
C ASN A 32 17.18 -2.79 20.51
N HIS A 33 17.48 -3.45 19.38
CA HIS A 33 17.66 -2.81 18.07
C HIS A 33 16.51 -3.13 17.11
N ARG A 34 15.48 -3.84 17.58
CA ARG A 34 14.42 -4.40 16.73
C ARG A 34 13.68 -3.33 15.94
N ARG A 35 13.31 -2.22 16.61
CA ARG A 35 12.63 -1.09 15.97
C ARG A 35 13.48 -0.49 14.84
N GLU A 36 14.76 -0.25 15.11
CA GLU A 36 15.68 0.33 14.12
C GLU A 36 15.87 -0.60 12.92
N LEU A 37 16.04 -1.91 13.16
CA LEU A 37 16.18 -2.90 12.10
C LEU A 37 14.92 -2.98 11.22
N LEU A 38 13.73 -2.93 11.82
CA LEU A 38 12.47 -2.91 11.08
C LEU A 38 12.26 -1.60 10.30
N GLN A 39 12.64 -0.46 10.87
CA GLN A 39 12.63 0.82 10.17
C GLN A 39 13.57 0.81 8.96
N GLN A 40 14.78 0.28 9.12
CA GLN A 40 15.74 0.13 8.03
C GLN A 40 15.22 -0.83 6.95
N LEU A 41 14.56 -1.93 7.34
CA LEU A 41 13.95 -2.85 6.38
C LEU A 41 12.82 -2.18 5.60
N PHE A 42 11.95 -1.44 6.30
CA PHE A 42 10.90 -0.65 5.68
C PHE A 42 11.48 0.34 4.66
N ALA A 43 12.52 1.09 5.05
CA ALA A 43 13.19 2.02 4.16
C ALA A 43 13.76 1.31 2.93
N ASP A 44 14.48 0.18 3.08
CA ASP A 44 15.03 -0.59 1.96
C ASP A 44 13.94 -1.06 0.97
N VAL A 45 12.83 -1.58 1.50
CA VAL A 45 11.71 -2.10 0.70
C VAL A 45 10.95 -0.96 0.00
N ALA A 46 10.88 0.20 0.64
CA ALA A 46 10.27 1.40 0.10
C ALA A 46 11.24 2.25 -0.74
N LEU A 47 12.27 1.66 -1.35
CA LEU A 47 13.12 2.39 -2.30
C LEU A 47 12.62 2.23 -3.74
N GLU A 48 12.80 3.28 -4.52
CA GLU A 48 12.76 3.21 -5.97
C GLU A 48 13.92 2.33 -6.49
N VAL A 49 13.60 1.52 -7.49
CA VAL A 49 14.51 0.65 -8.22
C VAL A 49 15.32 1.52 -9.18
N ASP A 50 16.65 1.47 -9.03
CA ASP A 50 17.55 2.18 -9.93
C ASP A 50 17.66 1.51 -11.31
N ASP A 51 18.21 2.23 -12.29
CA ASP A 51 18.29 1.78 -13.69
C ASP A 51 18.99 0.42 -13.83
N ARG A 52 20.01 0.17 -13.01
CA ARG A 52 20.77 -1.09 -13.02
C ARG A 52 19.93 -2.26 -12.52
N ALA A 53 19.26 -2.10 -11.37
CA ALA A 53 18.36 -3.12 -10.86
C ALA A 53 17.17 -3.33 -11.81
N ARG A 54 16.68 -2.26 -12.45
CA ARG A 54 15.59 -2.31 -13.42
C ARG A 54 15.92 -3.17 -14.64
N GLU A 55 17.12 -3.04 -15.20
CA GLU A 55 17.59 -3.87 -16.31
C GLU A 55 17.62 -5.37 -15.95
N ILE A 56 18.05 -5.70 -14.74
CA ILE A 56 18.10 -7.08 -14.23
C ILE A 56 16.68 -7.64 -14.04
N ILE A 57 15.76 -6.83 -13.51
CA ILE A 57 14.39 -7.24 -13.19
C ILE A 57 13.56 -7.45 -14.46
N LEU A 58 13.54 -6.46 -15.36
CA LEU A 58 12.64 -6.42 -16.53
C LEU A 58 13.23 -7.11 -17.77
N GLY A 59 14.55 -7.23 -17.89
CA GLY A 59 15.17 -7.62 -19.15
C GLY A 59 15.09 -6.49 -20.19
N GLY A 60 16.12 -6.39 -21.04
CA GLY A 60 16.39 -5.17 -21.83
C GLY A 60 15.25 -4.68 -22.74
N GLU A 61 14.39 -5.55 -23.27
CA GLU A 61 13.33 -5.15 -24.23
C GLU A 61 12.09 -4.55 -23.55
N ASP A 62 11.71 -5.00 -22.35
CA ASP A 62 10.56 -4.46 -21.59
C ASP A 62 10.93 -3.20 -20.77
N ALA A 63 12.23 -2.90 -20.67
CA ALA A 63 12.72 -1.75 -19.92
C ALA A 63 12.32 -0.43 -20.59
N GLU A 64 12.51 -0.27 -21.91
CA GLU A 64 12.35 1.03 -22.61
C GLU A 64 10.93 1.62 -22.51
N VAL A 65 9.89 0.79 -22.55
CA VAL A 65 8.49 1.24 -22.46
C VAL A 65 8.12 1.63 -21.02
N GLN A 66 8.70 0.96 -20.02
CA GLN A 66 8.36 1.17 -18.61
C GLN A 66 9.22 2.24 -17.90
N HIS A 67 10.29 2.77 -18.51
CA HIS A 67 11.13 3.84 -17.94
C HIS A 67 10.36 5.09 -17.48
N LYS A 68 9.12 5.29 -17.94
CA LYS A 68 8.29 6.44 -17.56
C LYS A 68 7.58 6.29 -16.22
N VAL A 69 7.51 5.08 -15.63
CA VAL A 69 6.82 4.84 -14.37
C VAL A 69 7.84 4.47 -13.29
N PRO A 70 7.93 5.23 -12.17
CA PRO A 70 8.74 4.87 -11.02
C PRO A 70 8.38 3.47 -10.56
N LEU A 71 9.40 2.61 -10.40
CA LEU A 71 9.24 1.24 -9.94
C LEU A 71 9.86 1.14 -8.56
N CYS A 72 9.13 0.62 -7.58
CA CYS A 72 9.64 0.49 -6.20
C CYS A 72 9.88 -0.97 -5.86
N PHE A 73 10.87 -1.26 -5.02
CA PHE A 73 11.22 -2.64 -4.64
C PHE A 73 10.04 -3.41 -4.04
N TYR A 74 9.19 -2.75 -3.24
CA TYR A 74 8.01 -3.39 -2.68
C TYR A 74 7.05 -3.93 -3.75
N ASP A 75 6.89 -3.23 -4.87
CA ASP A 75 5.91 -3.59 -5.89
C ASP A 75 6.36 -4.86 -6.62
N VAL A 76 7.65 -4.89 -6.95
CA VAL A 76 8.30 -6.03 -7.61
C VAL A 76 8.37 -7.24 -6.67
N LEU A 77 8.70 -7.03 -5.39
CA LEU A 77 8.73 -8.10 -4.38
C LEU A 77 7.34 -8.65 -4.10
N ALA A 78 6.30 -7.81 -4.12
CA ALA A 78 4.93 -8.26 -3.97
C ALA A 78 4.48 -9.15 -5.12
N ASP A 79 4.84 -8.82 -6.37
CA ASP A 79 4.61 -9.73 -7.51
C ASP A 79 5.38 -11.05 -7.34
N HIS A 80 6.63 -10.96 -6.94
CA HIS A 80 7.49 -12.12 -6.73
C HIS A 80 6.93 -13.08 -5.66
N PHE A 81 6.48 -12.56 -4.52
CA PHE A 81 5.87 -13.37 -3.48
C PHE A 81 4.47 -13.87 -3.85
N ALA A 82 3.70 -13.11 -4.63
CA ALA A 82 2.40 -13.57 -5.14
C ALA A 82 2.54 -14.69 -6.19
N PHE A 83 3.64 -14.72 -6.94
CA PHE A 83 3.89 -15.75 -7.95
C PHE A 83 4.22 -17.13 -7.35
N GLU A 84 5.00 -17.18 -6.27
CA GLU A 84 5.32 -18.42 -5.53
C GLU A 84 4.99 -18.25 -4.03
N PRO A 85 3.70 -18.29 -3.66
CA PRO A 85 3.24 -17.95 -2.32
C PRO A 85 3.80 -18.81 -1.19
N ASP A 86 3.88 -20.13 -1.41
CA ASP A 86 4.28 -21.10 -0.39
C ASP A 86 5.79 -21.24 -0.24
N GLU A 87 6.54 -21.21 -1.34
CA GLU A 87 7.99 -21.45 -1.31
C GLU A 87 8.77 -20.20 -0.89
N ARG A 88 8.38 -19.02 -1.40
CA ARG A 88 9.14 -17.78 -1.20
C ARG A 88 8.47 -16.82 -0.23
N GLY A 89 7.15 -16.67 -0.31
CA GLY A 89 6.39 -15.72 0.52
C GLY A 89 6.24 -16.18 1.97
N LYS A 90 5.82 -17.43 2.18
CA LYS A 90 5.47 -17.98 3.50
C LYS A 90 6.58 -17.92 4.55
N PRO A 91 7.86 -18.26 4.26
CA PRO A 91 8.92 -18.16 5.26
C PRO A 91 9.14 -16.72 5.77
N ILE A 92 9.04 -15.73 4.87
CA ILE A 92 9.15 -14.31 5.22
C ILE A 92 7.92 -13.85 6.02
N LEU A 93 6.73 -14.27 5.60
CA LEU A 93 5.49 -13.97 6.30
C LEU A 93 5.54 -14.48 7.76
N ASP A 94 5.99 -15.72 7.98
CA ASP A 94 6.08 -16.32 9.31
C ASP A 94 7.01 -15.52 10.25
N LEU A 95 8.08 -14.92 9.71
CA LEU A 95 8.96 -14.02 10.46
C LEU A 95 8.26 -12.70 10.80
N ILE A 96 7.53 -12.10 9.85
CA ILE A 96 6.79 -10.85 10.09
C ILE A 96 5.67 -11.07 11.12
N VAL A 97 4.97 -12.21 11.06
CA VAL A 97 3.91 -12.57 12.03
C VAL A 97 4.46 -12.68 13.45
N GLN A 98 5.68 -13.14 13.64
CA GLN A 98 6.35 -13.13 14.95
C GLN A 98 6.69 -11.71 15.43
N LEU A 99 6.85 -10.76 14.52
CA LEU A 99 7.16 -9.35 14.79
C LEU A 99 5.91 -8.45 14.77
N TRP A 100 4.70 -8.99 14.69
CA TRP A 100 3.47 -8.24 14.42
C TRP A 100 3.16 -7.13 15.43
N SER A 101 3.56 -7.32 16.70
CA SER A 101 3.36 -6.33 17.76
C SER A 101 4.32 -5.13 17.69
N GLN A 102 5.25 -5.15 16.74
CA GLN A 102 6.33 -4.18 16.62
C GLN A 102 5.98 -3.09 15.61
N PRO A 103 6.49 -1.86 15.78
CA PRO A 103 6.33 -0.81 14.78
C PRO A 103 6.92 -1.25 13.43
N PHE A 104 6.39 -0.69 12.34
CA PHE A 104 6.72 -1.04 10.94
C PHE A 104 6.33 -2.44 10.47
N ALA A 105 6.03 -3.42 11.35
CA ALA A 105 5.69 -4.78 10.92
C ALA A 105 4.49 -4.81 9.97
N SER A 106 3.40 -4.10 10.30
CA SER A 106 2.23 -3.98 9.43
C SER A 106 2.51 -3.20 8.13
N HIS A 107 3.46 -2.26 8.15
CA HIS A 107 3.83 -1.47 6.98
C HIS A 107 4.59 -2.35 5.99
N ILE A 108 5.61 -3.07 6.48
CA ILE A 108 6.38 -4.03 5.70
C ILE A 108 5.47 -5.14 5.16
N PHE A 109 4.53 -5.63 5.98
CA PHE A 109 3.51 -6.58 5.53
C PHE A 109 2.68 -6.03 4.37
N ALA A 110 2.11 -4.82 4.50
CA ALA A 110 1.33 -4.22 3.43
C ALA A 110 2.14 -4.02 2.15
N LEU A 111 3.40 -3.59 2.27
CA LEU A 111 4.28 -3.41 1.12
C LEU A 111 4.61 -4.72 0.41
N LEU A 112 4.98 -5.77 1.15
CA LEU A 112 5.45 -7.03 0.56
C LEU A 112 4.34 -8.03 0.20
N PHE A 113 3.19 -7.99 0.89
CA PHE A 113 2.17 -9.05 0.81
C PHE A 113 0.80 -8.57 0.34
N HIS A 114 0.66 -7.32 -0.13
CA HIS A 114 -0.63 -6.80 -0.63
C HIS A 114 -1.20 -7.60 -1.81
N LYS A 115 -0.35 -8.17 -2.68
CA LYS A 115 -0.78 -9.04 -3.79
C LYS A 115 -0.98 -10.48 -3.32
N TRP A 116 0.01 -11.01 -2.57
CA TRP A 116 0.01 -12.38 -2.02
C TRP A 116 -1.30 -12.75 -1.34
N LEU A 117 -1.87 -11.85 -0.52
CA LEU A 117 -3.10 -12.09 0.23
C LEU A 117 -4.29 -12.52 -0.66
N PHE A 118 -4.30 -12.11 -1.92
CA PHE A 118 -5.39 -12.40 -2.86
C PHE A 118 -5.09 -13.59 -3.79
N GLU A 119 -3.87 -14.12 -3.78
CA GLU A 119 -3.49 -15.31 -4.56
C GLU A 119 -3.56 -16.60 -3.74
N VAL A 120 -3.41 -16.51 -2.42
CA VAL A 120 -3.49 -17.68 -1.53
C VAL A 120 -4.91 -18.05 -1.12
N THR A 121 -5.09 -19.33 -0.79
CA THR A 121 -6.28 -19.82 -0.10
C THR A 121 -5.98 -19.89 1.41
N LEU A 122 -6.75 -19.15 2.21
CA LEU A 122 -6.63 -19.13 3.66
C LEU A 122 -7.86 -19.81 4.28
N ASP A 123 -7.69 -21.04 4.74
CA ASP A 123 -8.80 -21.83 5.31
C ASP A 123 -9.29 -21.32 6.66
N ARG A 124 -8.48 -20.50 7.35
CA ARG A 124 -8.79 -19.97 8.69
C ARG A 124 -9.30 -18.53 8.60
N SER A 125 -10.58 -18.33 8.92
CA SER A 125 -11.24 -17.02 8.96
C SER A 125 -10.52 -16.00 9.84
N ASP A 126 -9.96 -16.44 10.97
CA ASP A 126 -9.27 -15.56 11.92
C ASP A 126 -7.96 -15.02 11.35
N LEU A 127 -7.22 -15.85 10.61
CA LEU A 127 -6.00 -15.41 9.93
C LEU A 127 -6.31 -14.46 8.80
N LEU A 128 -7.35 -14.77 8.02
CA LEU A 128 -7.80 -13.93 6.93
C LEU A 128 -8.15 -12.54 7.45
N LEU A 129 -8.97 -12.44 8.51
CA LEU A 129 -9.29 -11.16 9.13
C LEU A 129 -8.03 -10.44 9.63
N ARG A 130 -7.14 -11.13 10.34
CA ARG A 130 -5.92 -10.54 10.88
C ARG A 130 -5.01 -9.97 9.78
N TYR A 131 -4.83 -10.70 8.68
CA TYR A 131 -4.01 -10.26 7.56
C TYR A 131 -4.67 -9.12 6.78
N SER A 132 -5.98 -9.20 6.52
CA SER A 132 -6.70 -8.12 5.85
C SER A 132 -6.69 -6.82 6.68
N SER A 133 -6.92 -6.90 7.99
CA SER A 133 -6.84 -5.73 8.88
C SER A 133 -5.43 -5.12 8.91
N ALA A 134 -4.38 -5.94 8.92
CA ALA A 134 -3.02 -5.43 8.89
C ALA A 134 -2.59 -4.86 7.54
N LEU A 135 -3.13 -5.38 6.44
CA LEU A 135 -2.97 -4.75 5.12
C LEU A 135 -3.54 -3.33 5.15
N VAL A 136 -4.78 -3.17 5.61
CA VAL A 136 -5.44 -1.85 5.69
C VAL A 136 -4.70 -0.92 6.66
N GLN A 137 -4.32 -1.41 7.84
CA GLN A 137 -3.58 -0.61 8.82
C GLN A 137 -2.18 -0.22 8.31
N GLY A 138 -1.47 -1.15 7.68
CA GLY A 138 -0.17 -0.90 7.06
C GLY A 138 -0.26 0.14 5.94
N ALA A 139 -1.21 -0.05 5.02
CA ALA A 139 -1.51 0.86 3.93
C ALA A 139 -1.86 2.27 4.44
N THR A 140 -2.71 2.37 5.46
CA THR A 140 -3.06 3.64 6.13
C THR A 140 -1.81 4.42 6.54
N ASN A 141 -0.87 3.74 7.20
CA ASN A 141 0.31 4.42 7.72
C ASN A 141 1.29 4.82 6.62
N VAL A 142 1.50 3.99 5.59
CA VAL A 142 2.38 4.35 4.48
C VAL A 142 1.80 5.49 3.63
N PHE A 143 0.48 5.55 3.46
CA PHE A 143 -0.16 6.68 2.78
C PHE A 143 -0.06 7.98 3.58
N TRP A 144 -0.08 7.90 4.91
CA TRP A 144 0.25 9.05 5.76
C TRP A 144 1.70 9.51 5.62
N ILE A 145 2.65 8.59 5.41
CA ILE A 145 4.05 8.94 5.13
C ILE A 145 4.15 9.72 3.82
N ASP A 146 3.42 9.32 2.77
CA ASP A 146 3.34 10.05 1.49
C ASP A 146 2.84 11.50 1.69
N ILE A 147 1.78 11.69 2.48
CA ILE A 147 1.29 13.04 2.84
C ILE A 147 2.37 13.85 3.55
N GLN A 148 3.01 13.27 4.58
CA GLN A 148 4.00 13.96 5.40
C GLN A 148 5.28 14.32 4.64
N THR A 149 5.68 13.46 3.71
CA THR A 149 6.87 13.66 2.87
C THR A 149 6.60 14.46 1.61
N ASN A 150 5.34 14.81 1.35
CA ASN A 150 4.91 15.45 0.11
C ASN A 150 5.27 14.63 -1.14
N THR A 151 5.08 13.31 -1.08
CA THR A 151 5.36 12.38 -2.20
C THR A 151 4.17 11.45 -2.48
N THR A 152 4.20 10.75 -3.60
CA THR A 152 3.24 9.68 -3.93
C THR A 152 3.98 8.36 -4.12
N HIS A 153 4.92 8.07 -3.22
CA HIS A 153 5.83 6.95 -3.34
C HIS A 153 5.10 5.60 -3.31
N PHE A 154 3.96 5.52 -2.62
CA PHE A 154 3.16 4.30 -2.51
C PHE A 154 1.97 4.26 -3.50
N GLN A 155 2.06 5.00 -4.61
CA GLN A 155 0.99 5.07 -5.60
C GLN A 155 0.62 3.70 -6.19
N SER A 156 1.59 2.81 -6.42
CA SER A 156 1.25 1.49 -6.98
C SER A 156 0.48 0.60 -6.01
N LEU A 157 0.77 0.69 -4.70
CA LEU A 157 -0.03 0.04 -3.66
C LEU A 157 -1.46 0.59 -3.66
N PHE A 158 -1.63 1.91 -3.66
CA PHE A 158 -2.95 2.53 -3.70
C PHE A 158 -3.73 2.09 -4.94
N ARG A 159 -3.10 2.14 -6.12
CA ARG A 159 -3.74 1.75 -7.39
C ARG A 159 -4.18 0.29 -7.36
N TYR A 160 -3.33 -0.63 -6.91
CA TYR A 160 -3.69 -2.04 -6.79
C TYR A 160 -4.90 -2.24 -5.85
N LEU A 161 -4.89 -1.62 -4.67
CA LEU A 161 -5.99 -1.74 -3.72
C LEU A 161 -7.31 -1.16 -4.25
N LEU A 162 -7.26 -0.09 -5.05
CA LEU A 162 -8.44 0.50 -5.67
C LEU A 162 -8.89 -0.32 -6.88
N GLU A 163 -8.04 -0.42 -7.90
CA GLU A 163 -8.40 -0.90 -9.23
C GLU A 163 -8.47 -2.42 -9.31
N ASP A 164 -7.55 -3.13 -8.67
CA ASP A 164 -7.46 -4.60 -8.74
C ASP A 164 -8.19 -5.29 -7.59
N VAL A 165 -8.47 -4.60 -6.48
CA VAL A 165 -9.17 -5.20 -5.33
C VAL A 165 -10.57 -4.62 -5.15
N ALA A 166 -10.70 -3.33 -4.86
CA ALA A 166 -11.99 -2.74 -4.51
C ALA A 166 -13.00 -2.73 -5.67
N LEU A 167 -12.51 -2.51 -6.89
CA LEU A 167 -13.34 -2.49 -8.10
C LEU A 167 -13.51 -3.87 -8.76
N VAL A 168 -12.96 -4.94 -8.17
CA VAL A 168 -13.05 -6.32 -8.69
C VAL A 168 -13.80 -7.19 -7.68
N PRO A 169 -15.12 -7.45 -7.87
CA PRO A 169 -15.96 -8.18 -6.92
C PRO A 169 -15.37 -9.52 -6.47
N GLU A 170 -14.79 -10.27 -7.40
CA GLU A 170 -14.24 -11.60 -7.14
C GLU A 170 -12.99 -11.56 -6.25
N ARG A 171 -12.23 -10.45 -6.28
CA ARG A 171 -11.10 -10.23 -5.35
C ARG A 171 -11.58 -9.62 -4.03
N LEU A 172 -12.55 -8.70 -4.06
CA LEU A 172 -13.11 -8.09 -2.86
C LEU A 172 -13.76 -9.14 -1.93
N LYS A 173 -14.49 -10.11 -2.51
CA LYS A 173 -15.11 -11.21 -1.76
C LYS A 173 -14.10 -12.12 -1.04
N LYS A 174 -12.81 -12.08 -1.39
CA LYS A 174 -11.76 -12.87 -0.73
C LYS A 174 -11.42 -12.34 0.67
N ILE A 175 -11.77 -11.11 1.00
CA ILE A 175 -11.52 -10.54 2.33
C ILE A 175 -12.83 -10.39 3.14
N PRO A 176 -12.78 -10.44 4.48
CA PRO A 176 -13.98 -10.38 5.30
C PRO A 176 -14.65 -9.02 5.21
N LEU A 177 -15.98 -8.97 5.38
CA LEU A 177 -16.78 -7.76 5.26
C LEU A 177 -16.26 -6.58 6.11
N GLN A 178 -15.73 -6.87 7.30
CA GLN A 178 -15.11 -5.85 8.14
C GLN A 178 -13.89 -5.21 7.46
N ALA A 179 -12.98 -6.02 6.91
CA ALA A 179 -11.82 -5.50 6.21
C ALA A 179 -12.18 -4.82 4.89
N GLN A 180 -13.27 -5.23 4.23
CA GLN A 180 -13.81 -4.50 3.07
C GLN A 180 -14.21 -3.08 3.49
N ARG A 181 -14.98 -2.92 4.58
CA ARG A 181 -15.36 -1.60 5.09
C ARG A 181 -14.13 -0.75 5.39
N ASP A 182 -13.17 -1.29 6.13
CA ASP A 182 -11.95 -0.57 6.50
C ASP A 182 -11.13 -0.19 5.25
N LEU A 183 -11.07 -1.05 4.23
CA LEU A 183 -10.44 -0.77 2.95
C LEU A 183 -11.14 0.38 2.21
N PHE A 184 -12.47 0.40 2.15
CA PHE A 184 -13.21 1.48 1.49
C PHE A 184 -13.07 2.82 2.22
N LEU A 185 -13.00 2.82 3.56
CA LEU A 185 -12.69 4.03 4.33
C LEU A 185 -11.27 4.53 4.03
N LEU A 186 -10.29 3.63 4.02
CA LEU A 186 -8.91 3.92 3.61
C LEU A 186 -8.87 4.55 2.22
N LEU A 187 -9.45 3.88 1.22
CA LEU A 187 -9.43 4.37 -0.17
C LEU A 187 -10.10 5.73 -0.27
N SER A 188 -11.30 5.90 0.30
CA SER A 188 -12.03 7.16 0.31
C SER A 188 -11.19 8.30 0.89
N ARG A 189 -10.47 8.04 1.98
CA ARG A 189 -9.63 9.02 2.65
C ARG A 189 -8.43 9.47 1.81
N PHE A 190 -7.80 8.60 1.04
CA PHE A 190 -6.56 8.93 0.31
C PHE A 190 -6.73 9.10 -1.20
N ILE A 191 -7.94 8.92 -1.74
CA ILE A 191 -8.19 8.94 -3.18
C ILE A 191 -7.76 10.24 -3.88
N PHE A 192 -7.92 11.39 -3.20
CA PHE A 192 -7.54 12.67 -3.76
C PHE A 192 -6.03 12.83 -3.87
N LEU A 193 -5.30 12.35 -2.86
CA LEU A 193 -3.84 12.38 -2.84
C LEU A 193 -3.28 11.71 -4.10
N TYR A 194 -3.74 10.50 -4.40
CA TYR A 194 -3.18 9.68 -5.47
C TYR A 194 -3.75 9.97 -6.86
N ASN A 195 -4.96 10.53 -6.98
CA ASN A 195 -5.53 10.89 -8.28
C ASN A 195 -5.16 12.31 -8.74
N LEU A 196 -4.99 13.26 -7.82
CA LEU A 196 -4.66 14.64 -8.16
C LEU A 196 -3.20 15.00 -7.97
N GLY A 197 -2.49 14.27 -7.11
CA GLY A 197 -1.21 14.72 -6.58
C GLY A 197 -1.36 15.85 -5.56
N ILE A 198 -0.33 16.01 -4.74
CA ILE A 198 -0.39 16.84 -3.53
C ILE A 198 -0.50 18.34 -3.83
N ALA A 199 0.18 18.82 -4.89
CA ALA A 199 0.12 20.22 -5.28
C ALA A 199 -1.31 20.66 -5.63
N ARG A 200 -2.07 19.80 -6.32
CA ARG A 200 -3.48 20.05 -6.64
C ARG A 200 -4.39 19.83 -5.43
N LEU A 201 -4.08 18.88 -4.56
CA LEU A 201 -4.78 18.70 -3.28
C LEU A 201 -4.73 19.99 -2.45
N LEU A 202 -3.55 20.57 -2.25
CA LEU A 202 -3.36 21.80 -1.47
C LEU A 202 -4.01 23.04 -2.12
N GLN A 203 -3.98 23.14 -3.45
CA GLN A 203 -4.70 24.18 -4.18
C GLN A 203 -6.22 24.05 -4.01
N ASN A 204 -6.75 22.84 -4.06
CA ASN A 204 -8.19 22.62 -3.84
C ASN A 204 -8.59 22.87 -2.38
N ILE A 205 -7.75 22.48 -1.41
CA ILE A 205 -7.99 22.73 0.02
C ILE A 205 -7.98 24.23 0.33
N SER A 206 -7.04 24.99 -0.21
CA SER A 206 -6.97 26.45 0.01
C SER A 206 -8.11 27.23 -0.67
N LEU A 207 -8.83 26.61 -1.61
CA LEU A 207 -10.05 27.16 -2.24
C LEU A 207 -11.36 26.73 -1.55
N LEU A 208 -11.33 25.75 -0.63
CA LEU A 208 -12.50 25.36 0.18
C LEU A 208 -13.07 26.44 1.11
N PRO A 209 -12.34 27.49 1.58
CA PRO A 209 -12.91 28.43 2.54
C PRO A 209 -13.98 29.39 1.98
N LEU A 210 -14.30 29.39 0.68
CA LEU A 210 -15.15 30.46 0.11
C LEU A 210 -16.48 30.03 -0.50
N ALA A 211 -16.79 28.76 -0.57
CA ALA A 211 -18.17 28.30 -0.71
C ALA A 211 -18.21 26.79 -0.48
N TYR A 212 -19.33 26.30 0.04
CA TYR A 212 -19.86 24.98 -0.28
C TYR A 212 -20.15 24.86 -1.79
N ALA A 213 -19.22 25.26 -2.65
CA ALA A 213 -19.21 24.93 -4.06
C ALA A 213 -19.24 23.41 -4.09
N SER A 214 -20.36 22.89 -4.55
CA SER A 214 -20.88 21.58 -4.22
C SER A 214 -19.77 20.54 -4.29
N ILE A 215 -19.63 19.74 -3.24
CA ILE A 215 -18.78 18.54 -3.22
C ILE A 215 -18.94 17.74 -4.53
N SER A 216 -20.12 17.76 -5.14
CA SER A 216 -20.43 17.26 -6.49
C SER A 216 -19.56 17.82 -7.64
N VAL A 217 -19.22 19.12 -7.66
CA VAL A 217 -18.33 19.74 -8.67
C VAL A 217 -16.87 19.34 -8.47
N VAL A 218 -16.46 19.19 -7.22
CA VAL A 218 -15.14 18.67 -6.88
C VAL A 218 -15.08 17.21 -7.32
N ILE A 219 -16.00 16.35 -6.86
CA ILE A 219 -16.11 14.93 -7.22
C ILE A 219 -16.12 14.69 -8.75
N SER A 220 -16.94 15.43 -9.51
CA SER A 220 -17.06 15.26 -10.98
C SER A 220 -15.81 15.65 -11.78
N ARG A 221 -14.86 16.39 -11.20
CA ARG A 221 -13.57 16.73 -11.84
C ARG A 221 -12.44 15.75 -11.50
N LEU A 222 -12.63 14.86 -10.54
CA LEU A 222 -11.57 14.06 -9.90
C LEU A 222 -11.58 12.60 -10.30
N PHE A 223 -12.73 12.16 -10.76
CA PHE A 223 -13.01 10.79 -11.10
C PHE A 223 -13.78 10.82 -12.41
N THR A 224 -13.40 9.96 -13.35
CA THR A 224 -14.35 9.60 -14.41
C THR A 224 -15.61 9.09 -13.71
N VAL A 225 -16.76 9.70 -13.98
CA VAL A 225 -18.04 9.41 -13.31
C VAL A 225 -18.26 7.90 -13.19
N ASP A 226 -17.93 7.15 -14.25
CA ASP A 226 -18.04 5.69 -14.33
C ASP A 226 -17.23 4.94 -13.26
N LYS A 227 -15.99 5.35 -12.99
CA LYS A 227 -15.17 4.68 -11.97
C LYS A 227 -15.74 4.95 -10.57
N LEU A 228 -16.33 6.12 -10.32
CA LEU A 228 -16.79 6.51 -9.00
C LEU A 228 -18.12 5.84 -8.70
N GLU A 229 -18.97 5.78 -9.71
CA GLU A 229 -20.18 4.99 -9.67
C GLU A 229 -19.85 3.53 -9.40
N SER A 230 -18.86 2.95 -10.11
CA SER A 230 -18.36 1.61 -9.81
C SER A 230 -17.84 1.48 -8.38
N PHE A 231 -17.09 2.46 -7.88
CA PHE A 231 -16.63 2.46 -6.48
C PHE A 231 -17.81 2.45 -5.49
N PHE A 232 -18.83 3.29 -5.69
CA PHE A 232 -20.00 3.31 -4.81
C PHE A 232 -20.88 2.08 -4.93
N GLN A 233 -20.96 1.45 -6.11
CA GLN A 233 -21.68 0.18 -6.30
C GLN A 233 -21.08 -0.96 -5.49
N HIS A 234 -19.77 -0.96 -5.26
CA HIS A 234 -19.08 -1.98 -4.48
C HIS A 234 -18.87 -1.61 -3.00
N PHE A 235 -19.33 -0.42 -2.58
CA PHE A 235 -19.14 0.06 -1.22
C PHE A 235 -19.94 -0.81 -0.23
N PRO A 236 -19.29 -1.41 0.78
CA PRO A 236 -19.99 -2.27 1.73
C PRO A 236 -21.00 -1.49 2.58
N GLU A 237 -22.15 -2.11 2.86
CA GLU A 237 -23.13 -1.53 3.80
C GLU A 237 -22.54 -1.42 5.21
N PHE A 238 -22.82 -0.31 5.91
CA PHE A 238 -22.44 -0.13 7.31
C PHE A 238 -23.60 -0.47 8.25
N PRO A 239 -23.34 -1.09 9.42
CA PRO A 239 -24.39 -1.36 10.40
C PRO A 239 -25.07 -0.07 10.89
N ASN A 240 -24.30 1.04 10.89
CA ASN A 240 -24.74 2.37 11.33
C ASN A 240 -25.14 3.28 10.16
N ALA A 241 -25.43 2.74 8.98
CA ALA A 241 -25.79 3.53 7.79
C ALA A 241 -27.00 4.45 8.05
N PHE A 242 -27.93 4.07 8.93
CA PHE A 242 -29.03 4.95 9.36
C PHE A 242 -28.56 6.25 10.04
N LEU A 243 -27.40 6.25 10.69
CA LEU A 243 -26.85 7.41 11.40
C LEU A 243 -25.89 8.24 10.56
N VAL A 244 -25.16 7.59 9.63
CA VAL A 244 -24.05 8.19 8.88
C VAL A 244 -24.43 8.51 7.43
N GLY A 245 -25.48 7.88 6.90
CA GLY A 245 -25.92 7.99 5.51
C GLY A 245 -25.42 6.83 4.64
N GLY A 246 -25.57 6.99 3.32
CA GLY A 246 -25.14 6.01 2.32
C GLY A 246 -23.64 6.09 2.00
N PRO A 247 -23.15 5.30 1.02
CA PRO A 247 -21.75 5.29 0.60
C PRO A 247 -21.15 6.67 0.29
N ALA A 248 -21.94 7.54 -0.35
CA ALA A 248 -21.52 8.89 -0.68
C ALA A 248 -21.31 9.75 0.57
N ASP A 249 -22.16 9.62 1.59
CA ASP A 249 -22.03 10.38 2.83
C ASP A 249 -20.78 9.96 3.61
N VAL A 250 -20.55 8.65 3.73
CA VAL A 250 -19.33 8.09 4.34
C VAL A 250 -18.08 8.56 3.60
N PHE A 251 -18.10 8.52 2.27
CA PHE A 251 -17.00 9.00 1.44
C PHE A 251 -16.68 10.48 1.70
N VAL A 252 -17.70 11.33 1.81
CA VAL A 252 -17.52 12.76 2.10
C VAL A 252 -16.98 12.97 3.51
N ILE A 253 -17.41 12.19 4.50
CA ILE A 253 -16.88 12.27 5.87
C ILE A 253 -15.40 11.93 5.89
N GLU A 254 -15.00 10.82 5.26
CA GLU A 254 -13.60 10.40 5.18
C GLU A 254 -12.72 11.40 4.43
N LEU A 255 -13.26 12.00 3.37
CA LEU A 255 -12.61 13.10 2.68
C LEU A 255 -12.37 14.30 3.62
N THR A 256 -13.40 14.69 4.35
CA THR A 256 -13.31 15.81 5.29
C THR A 256 -12.33 15.52 6.43
N ASP A 257 -12.25 14.26 6.85
CA ASP A 257 -11.26 13.77 7.82
C ASP A 257 -9.83 13.72 7.28
N GLN A 258 -9.61 13.71 5.96
CA GLN A 258 -8.27 13.87 5.39
C GLN A 258 -7.77 15.32 5.50
N VAL A 259 -8.68 16.30 5.40
CA VAL A 259 -8.34 17.73 5.39
C VAL A 259 -8.03 18.25 6.80
N ARG A 260 -8.73 17.76 7.83
CA ARG A 260 -8.58 18.21 9.23
C ARG A 260 -7.18 17.95 9.88
N PRO A 261 -6.50 16.82 9.65
CA PRO A 261 -5.22 16.49 10.30
C PRO A 261 -4.03 17.34 9.83
N LEU A 262 -4.12 18.02 8.67
CA LEU A 262 -3.07 18.90 8.18
C LEU A 262 -2.91 20.17 9.04
N GLU A 263 -3.87 20.49 9.90
CA GLU A 263 -3.82 21.67 10.79
C GLU A 263 -3.37 21.37 12.22
N THR A 264 -3.39 20.11 12.71
CA THR A 264 -3.32 19.86 14.17
C THR A 264 -2.52 18.65 14.67
N ARG A 265 -1.94 17.78 13.83
CA ARG A 265 -1.17 16.62 14.35
C ARG A 265 0.34 16.89 14.44
N PRO A 266 0.99 16.64 15.60
CA PRO A 266 2.44 16.64 15.70
C PRO A 266 3.03 15.46 14.91
N ASN A 267 4.17 15.68 14.24
CA ASN A 267 4.95 14.69 13.49
C ASN A 267 5.04 13.33 14.21
N ILE A 268 4.35 12.29 13.71
CA ILE A 268 4.37 10.95 14.34
C ILE A 268 5.47 10.04 13.77
N VAL A 269 6.23 10.46 12.77
CA VAL A 269 7.27 9.60 12.16
C VAL A 269 8.67 10.22 12.36
N PRO A 270 9.65 9.49 12.92
CA PRO A 270 11.04 9.93 12.93
C PRO A 270 11.54 10.02 11.49
N ASN A 271 12.35 11.04 11.17
CA ASN A 271 13.03 11.26 9.89
C ASN A 271 13.45 9.93 9.21
N ILE A 272 12.63 9.38 8.29
CA ILE A 272 12.97 8.18 7.52
C ILE A 272 13.79 8.67 6.34
N SER A 273 15.12 8.66 6.49
CA SER A 273 16.04 8.92 5.40
C SER A 273 16.08 7.70 4.48
N LEU A 274 15.53 7.81 3.27
CA LEU A 274 15.60 6.79 2.21
C LEU A 274 16.97 6.77 1.50
N HIS A 275 18.05 7.19 2.15
CA HIS A 275 19.35 7.42 1.47
C HIS A 275 20.38 6.30 1.63
N THR A 276 20.18 5.34 2.54
CA THR A 276 21.10 4.20 2.73
C THR A 276 20.38 2.88 2.42
N SER A 277 20.89 2.13 1.44
CA SER A 277 20.25 0.91 0.94
C SER A 277 21.18 -0.29 0.95
N ASN A 278 20.72 -1.41 1.53
CA ASN A 278 21.37 -2.71 1.33
C ASN A 278 20.93 -3.42 0.04
N PHE A 279 19.85 -2.95 -0.60
CA PHE A 279 19.30 -3.58 -1.81
C PHE A 279 20.06 -3.18 -3.08
N LYS A 280 20.69 -2.00 -3.09
CA LYS A 280 21.54 -1.53 -4.21
C LYS A 280 22.83 -2.34 -4.41
N GLY A 281 23.22 -3.14 -3.42
CA GLY A 281 24.42 -3.99 -3.47
C GLY A 281 24.14 -5.48 -3.70
N CYS A 282 22.88 -5.87 -3.88
CA CYS A 282 22.49 -7.26 -4.15
C CYS A 282 22.65 -7.63 -5.63
#